data_AF-A0A3D2M594-F1
#
_entry.id   AF-A0A3D2M594-F1
#
_cell.length_a   1.000
_cell.length_b   1.000
_cell.length_c   1.000
_cell.angle_alpha   90.00
_cell.angle_beta   90.00
_cell.angle_gamma   90.00
#
_symmetry.space_group_name_H-M   'P 1'
#
loop_
_entity.id
_entity.type
_entity.pdbx_description
1 polymer ?
#
loop_
_entity_poly.entity_id
_entity_poly.type
_entity_poly.pdbx_seq_one_letter_code
_entity_poly.pdbx_strand_id
1 'polypeptide(L)' 'PLNAALVLDTSQTVLLDRQQVTIEASRVDGNNFRRNLVTILAELRAGLAVYAPSAMRLVQLIAPQP' A
#
# COMPACT_ATOMS: atom_id res chain seq x y z
N PRO A 1 0.20 13.87 -3.76
CA PRO A 1 0.51 15.28 -3.39
C PRO A 1 -0.77 16.10 -3.39
N LEU A 2 -0.80 17.19 -2.61
CA LEU A 2 -1.93 18.13 -2.65
C LEU A 2 -2.08 18.65 -4.09
N ASN A 3 -3.33 18.74 -4.58
CA ASN A 3 -3.67 19.20 -5.93
C ASN A 3 -3.11 18.33 -7.08
N ALA A 4 -2.98 17.02 -6.89
CA ALA A 4 -2.60 16.10 -7.96
C ALA A 4 -3.51 14.88 -8.01
N ALA A 5 -3.79 14.39 -9.22
CA ALA A 5 -4.50 13.14 -9.47
C ALA A 5 -3.54 12.12 -10.10
N LEU A 6 -3.59 10.87 -9.63
CA LEU A 6 -2.94 9.74 -10.29
C LEU A 6 -3.97 9.05 -11.17
N VAL A 7 -3.73 9.07 -12.48
CA VAL A 7 -4.49 8.31 -13.47
C VAL A 7 -3.73 7.02 -13.73
N LEU A 8 -4.43 5.88 -13.62
CA LEU A 8 -3.86 4.56 -13.79
C LEU A 8 -4.84 3.69 -14.57
N ASP A 9 -4.38 3.15 -15.70
CA ASP A 9 -5.12 2.16 -16.46
C ASP A 9 -4.92 0.78 -15.82
N THR A 10 -5.91 0.35 -15.05
CA THR A 10 -5.89 -0.91 -14.31
C THR A 10 -5.87 -2.15 -15.21
N SER A 11 -6.18 -2.01 -16.50
CA SER A 11 -6.10 -3.12 -17.46
C SER A 11 -4.66 -3.45 -17.89
N GLN A 12 -3.72 -2.51 -17.69
CA GLN A 12 -2.29 -2.65 -18.04
C GLN A 12 -1.38 -2.73 -16.81
N THR A 13 -1.98 -2.89 -15.63
CA THR A 13 -1.27 -3.03 -14.35
C THR A 13 -1.74 -4.26 -13.62
N VAL A 14 -0.83 -4.96 -12.95
CA VAL A 14 -1.16 -6.17 -12.19
C VAL A 14 -0.61 -6.05 -10.78
N LEU A 15 -1.45 -6.39 -9.81
CA LEU A 15 -1.03 -6.63 -8.43
C LEU A 15 -0.59 -8.10 -8.31
N LEU A 16 0.69 -8.30 -8.01
CA LEU A 16 1.29 -9.61 -7.81
C LEU A 16 1.29 -9.91 -6.32
N ASP A 17 0.59 -10.96 -5.91
CA ASP A 17 0.55 -11.39 -4.52
C ASP A 17 1.63 -12.44 -4.23
N ARG A 18 2.53 -12.15 -3.29
CA ARG A 18 3.52 -13.11 -2.78
C ARG A 18 3.06 -13.73 -1.46
N GLN A 19 2.37 -12.97 -0.63
CA GLN A 19 1.76 -13.41 0.61
C GLN A 19 0.54 -12.54 0.90
N GLN A 20 -0.63 -13.20 0.96
CA GLN A 20 -1.90 -12.60 1.36
C GLN A 20 -1.82 -11.95 2.73
N VAL A 21 -2.78 -11.07 3.03
CA VAL A 21 -2.86 -10.42 4.35
C VAL A 21 -2.94 -11.49 5.43
N THR A 22 -1.98 -11.48 6.35
CA THR A 22 -1.96 -12.34 7.54
C THR A 22 -1.93 -11.50 8.80
N ILE A 23 -2.57 -12.01 9.85
CA ILE A 23 -2.57 -11.38 11.17
C ILE A 23 -1.92 -12.35 12.14
N GLU A 24 -0.91 -11.86 12.86
CA GLU A 24 -0.18 -12.61 13.87
C GLU A 24 -0.21 -11.88 15.20
N ALA A 25 -0.20 -12.64 16.30
CA ALA A 25 -0.20 -12.10 17.65
C ALA A 25 0.97 -12.66 18.45
N SER A 26 1.76 -11.78 19.06
CA SER A 26 2.89 -12.15 19.90
C SER A 26 2.73 -11.62 21.33
N ARG A 27 2.88 -12.53 22.29
CA ARG A 27 2.92 -12.21 23.73
C ARG A 27 4.35 -11.96 24.23
N VAL A 28 5.35 -12.23 23.39
CA VAL A 28 6.78 -12.25 23.76
C VAL A 28 7.61 -11.23 22.97
N ASP A 29 6.98 -10.45 22.11
CA ASP A 29 7.64 -9.36 21.39
C ASP A 29 8.23 -8.33 22.38
N GLY A 30 9.50 -7.97 22.22
CA GLY A 30 10.24 -7.09 23.13
C GLY A 30 10.15 -7.51 24.61
N ASN A 31 9.58 -6.64 25.45
CA ASN A 31 9.34 -6.89 26.88
C ASN A 31 7.85 -7.08 27.21
N ASN A 32 7.03 -7.39 26.22
CA ASN A 32 5.57 -7.48 26.35
C ASN A 32 5.11 -8.46 27.43
N PHE A 33 5.80 -9.59 27.59
CA PHE A 33 5.47 -10.56 28.62
C PHE A 33 5.57 -9.98 30.04
N ARG A 34 6.60 -9.15 30.31
CA ARG A 34 6.78 -8.50 31.62
C ARG A 34 5.81 -7.33 31.85
N ARG A 35 5.30 -6.74 30.77
CA ARG A 35 4.38 -5.60 30.80
C ARG A 35 2.91 -5.99 30.62
N ASN A 36 2.63 -7.30 30.50
CA ASN A 36 1.31 -7.84 30.18
C ASN A 36 0.69 -7.21 28.92
N LEU A 37 1.49 -7.11 27.85
CA LEU A 37 1.08 -6.59 26.55
C LEU A 37 1.04 -7.70 25.49
N VAL A 38 0.34 -7.43 24.39
CA VAL A 38 0.33 -8.24 23.18
C VAL A 38 0.57 -7.31 21.99
N THR A 39 1.47 -7.69 21.10
CA THR A 39 1.64 -7.04 19.80
C THR A 39 0.82 -7.81 18.77
N ILE A 40 0.01 -7.09 17.99
CA ILE A 40 -0.68 -7.63 16.82
C ILE A 40 0.01 -7.07 15.58
N LEU A 41 0.44 -7.95 14.68
CA LEU A 41 1.05 -7.60 13.42
C LEU A 41 0.13 -8.02 12.27
N ALA A 42 -0.20 -7.08 11.39
CA ALA A 42 -0.89 -7.38 10.14
C ALA A 42 0.05 -7.04 8.98
N GLU A 43 0.37 -8.03 8.15
CA GLU A 43 1.30 -7.85 7.03
C GLU A 43 0.75 -8.41 5.71
N LEU A 44 1.19 -7.79 4.60
CA LEU A 44 0.96 -8.20 3.22
C LEU A 44 2.29 -8.09 2.50
N ARG A 45 2.61 -9.05 1.62
CA ARG A 45 3.75 -8.92 0.71
C ARG A 45 3.26 -9.03 -0.74
N ALA A 46 3.22 -7.89 -1.42
CA ALA A 46 2.78 -7.79 -2.81
C ALA A 46 3.75 -6.94 -3.64
N GLY A 47 3.73 -7.14 -4.96
CA GLY A 47 4.40 -6.31 -5.95
C GLY A 47 3.38 -5.65 -6.89
N LEU A 48 3.72 -4.49 -7.44
CA LEU A 48 2.92 -3.81 -8.45
C LEU A 48 3.70 -3.77 -9.76
N ALA A 49 3.17 -4.42 -10.80
CA ALA A 49 3.73 -4.40 -12.13
C ALA A 49 2.97 -3.42 -13.03
N VAL A 50 3.71 -2.54 -13.69
CA VAL A 50 3.20 -1.62 -14.73
C VAL A 50 3.83 -2.05 -16.05
N TYR A 51 3.04 -2.66 -16.93
CA TYR A 51 3.58 -3.23 -18.18
C TYR A 51 3.90 -2.17 -19.22
N ALA A 52 3.14 -1.08 -19.24
CA ALA A 52 3.37 0.07 -20.11
C ALA A 52 3.51 1.33 -19.24
N PRO A 53 4.66 2.03 -19.26
CA PRO A 53 4.81 3.26 -18.47
C PRO A 53 3.77 4.34 -18.80
N SER A 54 3.25 4.36 -20.02
CA SER A 54 2.16 5.25 -20.45
C SER A 54 0.82 4.95 -19.78
N ALA A 55 0.64 3.78 -19.17
CA ALA A 55 -0.57 3.40 -18.43
C ALA A 55 -0.72 4.12 -17.09
N MET A 56 0.29 4.88 -16.66
CA MET A 56 0.28 5.68 -15.44
C MET A 56 0.63 7.13 -15.73
N ARG A 57 -0.13 8.06 -15.15
CA ARG A 57 0.19 9.49 -15.22
C ARG A 57 -0.21 10.22 -13.94
N LEU A 58 0.73 10.99 -13.40
CA LEU A 58 0.42 12.01 -12.39
C LEU A 58 0.03 13.31 -13.09
N VAL A 59 -1.13 13.87 -12.75
CA VAL A 59 -1.67 15.11 -13.31
C VAL A 59 -1.81 16.13 -12.19
N GLN A 60 -1.41 17.37 -12.43
CA GLN A 60 -1.64 18.49 -11.52
C GLN A 60 -3.02 19.08 -11.78
N LEU A 61 -3.77 19.30 -10.71
CA LEU A 61 -5.08 19.94 -10.74
C LEU A 61 -4.87 21.44 -10.53
N ILE A 62 -5.07 22.21 -11.59
CA ILE A 62 -5.17 23.68 -11.49
C ILE A 62 -6.62 24.05 -11.22
N ALA A 63 -6.84 24.99 -10.31
CA ALA A 63 -8.17 25.56 -10.10
C ALA A 63 -8.66 26.18 -11.43
N PRO A 64 -9.95 26.03 -11.78
CA PRO A 64 -10.51 26.70 -12.96
C PRO A 64 -10.20 28.21 -12.86
N GLN A 65 -9.61 28.78 -13.92
CA GLN A 65 -9.49 30.24 -14.03
C GLN A 65 -10.90 30.83 -14.20
N PRO A 66 -11.23 31.94 -13.52
CA PRO A 66 -12.55 32.57 -13.59
C PRO A 66 -12.91 33.05 -15.00
#